data_AF-A0AAD4VEU2-F1
#
_entry.id   AF-A0AAD4VEU2-F1
#
_cell.length_a   1.000
_cell.length_b   1.000
_cell.length_c   1.000
_cell.angle_alpha   90.00
_cell.angle_beta   90.00
_cell.angle_gamma   90.00
#
_symmetry.space_group_name_H-M   'P 1'
#
loop_
_entity.id
_entity.type
_entity.pdbx_description
1 polymer ?
#
loop_
_entity_poly.entity_id
_entity_poly.type
_entity_poly.pdbx_seq_one_letter_code
_entity_poly.pdbx_strand_id
1 'polypeptide(L)'
;MPGLDRQLVEHKLPIKDGYLPVKQARRRMSMDTELKKNRAVRICVDYRNLNEASPKDEYPMPMADMLIDGAAHNHMLSFMDGNAGYNQIMMAEQDIHKTAFMCPGHIGAFEYTVMPFGLRNAGPPTKGQ
;
A
#
# COMPACT_ATOMS: atom_id res chain seq x y z
N MET A 1 -11.23 0.52 -12.19
CA MET A 1 -11.51 -0.88 -11.79
C MET A 1 -12.31 -0.81 -10.50
N PRO A 2 -13.49 -1.43 -10.42
CA PRO A 2 -14.14 -1.62 -9.13
C PRO A 2 -13.18 -2.37 -8.20
N GLY A 3 -13.12 -1.98 -6.93
CA GLY A 3 -12.37 -2.73 -5.93
C GLY A 3 -12.93 -4.15 -5.78
N LEU A 4 -12.12 -5.04 -5.21
CA LEU A 4 -12.58 -6.36 -4.78
C LEU A 4 -13.65 -6.21 -3.70
N ASP A 5 -14.57 -7.17 -3.63
CA ASP A 5 -15.58 -7.21 -2.57
C ASP A 5 -14.88 -7.27 -1.20
N ARG A 6 -15.35 -6.45 -0.27
CA ARG A 6 -14.88 -6.41 1.13
C ARG A 6 -15.06 -7.74 1.85
N GLN A 7 -16.03 -8.56 1.43
CA GLN A 7 -16.21 -9.91 1.99
C GLN A 7 -15.05 -10.84 1.63
N LEU A 8 -14.37 -10.60 0.51
CA LEU A 8 -13.24 -11.40 0.07
C LEU A 8 -11.96 -10.96 0.80
N VAL A 9 -11.68 -9.65 0.76
CA VAL A 9 -10.47 -9.09 1.35
C VAL A 9 -10.66 -7.62 1.70
N GLU A 10 -10.20 -7.25 2.89
CA GLU A 10 -10.09 -5.85 3.33
C GLU A 10 -8.73 -5.62 3.99
N HIS A 11 -8.19 -4.42 3.85
CA HIS A 11 -6.95 -4.02 4.52
C HIS A 11 -7.25 -3.35 5.85
N LYS A 12 -6.65 -3.89 6.91
CA LYS A 12 -6.72 -3.33 8.27
C LYS A 12 -5.41 -2.66 8.64
N LEU A 13 -5.51 -1.51 9.31
CA LEU A 13 -4.40 -0.75 9.87
C LEU A 13 -4.50 -0.75 11.39
N PRO A 14 -4.12 -1.86 12.05
CA PRO A 14 -3.96 -1.86 13.50
C PRO A 14 -2.88 -0.84 13.88
N ILE A 15 -3.14 -0.11 14.96
CA ILE A 15 -2.21 0.87 15.53
C ILE A 15 -1.80 0.33 16.90
N LYS A 16 -0.50 0.34 17.19
CA LYS A 16 0.04 -0.07 18.50
C LYS A 16 -0.47 0.85 19.59
N ASP A 17 -0.67 0.30 20.78
CA ASP A 17 -1.04 1.08 21.95
C ASP A 17 0.00 2.16 22.26
N GLY A 18 -0.48 3.33 22.66
CA GLY A 18 0.37 4.48 23.02
C GLY A 18 0.78 5.38 21.86
N TYR A 19 0.45 5.05 20.61
CA TYR A 19 0.67 5.95 19.47
C TYR A 19 -0.47 6.97 19.33
N LEU A 20 -0.11 8.25 19.23
CA LEU A 20 -1.06 9.34 19.03
C LEU A 20 -1.21 9.68 17.55
N PRO A 21 -2.42 10.11 17.10
CA PRO A 21 -2.60 10.60 15.74
C PRO A 21 -1.64 11.75 15.42
N VAL A 22 -0.85 11.60 14.36
CA VAL A 22 0.08 12.63 13.92
C VAL A 22 -0.56 13.50 12.84
N LYS A 23 -0.70 14.79 13.12
CA LYS A 23 -1.13 15.75 12.10
C LYS A 23 0.00 15.95 11.08
N GLN A 24 -0.22 15.48 9.85
CA GLN A 24 0.75 15.67 8.77
C GLN A 24 0.90 17.17 8.47
N ALA A 25 2.14 17.66 8.42
CA ALA A 25 2.40 19.05 8.02
C ALA A 25 2.05 19.25 6.54
N ARG A 26 1.50 20.43 6.18
CA ARG A 26 1.28 20.78 4.76
C ARG A 26 2.64 20.80 4.06
N ARG A 27 2.82 19.93 3.07
CA ARG A 27 4.03 19.94 2.25
C ARG A 27 3.90 20.97 1.13
N ARG A 28 5.01 21.66 0.84
CA ARG A 28 5.21 22.25 -0.48
C ARG A 28 5.65 21.09 -1.39
N MET A 29 4.94 20.85 -2.49
CA MET A 29 5.48 19.97 -3.52
C MET A 29 6.77 20.64 -4.02
N SER A 30 7.91 19.96 -3.93
CA SER A 30 9.00 20.28 -4.85
C SER A 30 8.50 19.93 -6.25
N MET A 31 8.83 20.74 -7.25
CA MET A 31 8.55 20.42 -8.66
C MET A 31 9.30 19.17 -9.14
N ASP A 32 10.17 18.58 -8.32
CA ASP A 32 10.69 17.21 -8.49
C ASP A 32 9.61 16.17 -8.20
N THR A 33 8.52 16.31 -8.91
CA THR A 33 7.67 15.17 -9.26
C THR A 33 8.59 14.23 -10.01
N GLU A 34 8.82 13.01 -9.53
CA GLU A 34 9.55 11.98 -10.29
C GLU A 34 8.78 11.73 -11.59
N LEU A 35 9.13 12.51 -12.62
CA LEU A 35 8.67 12.32 -13.97
C LEU A 35 9.27 10.99 -14.41
N LYS A 36 8.45 9.93 -14.35
CA LYS A 36 8.75 8.72 -15.11
C LYS A 36 9.01 9.14 -16.56
N LYS A 37 9.83 8.37 -17.28
CA LYS A 37 10.12 8.55 -18.72
C LYS A 37 8.84 8.76 -19.59
N ASN A 38 7.66 8.40 -19.06
CA ASN A 38 6.35 8.51 -19.71
C ASN A 38 5.50 9.74 -19.29
N ARG A 39 6.07 10.75 -18.61
CA ARG A 39 5.36 11.98 -18.14
C ARG A 39 4.19 11.77 -17.16
N ALA A 40 3.96 10.56 -16.66
CA ALA A 40 2.93 10.29 -15.66
C ALA A 40 3.40 10.71 -14.26
N VAL A 41 2.62 11.57 -13.60
CA VAL A 41 2.82 11.96 -12.20
C VAL A 41 2.27 10.89 -11.27
N ARG A 42 3.07 10.45 -10.30
CA ARG A 42 2.61 9.59 -9.20
C ARG A 42 2.50 10.41 -7.91
N ILE A 43 1.37 10.30 -7.24
CA ILE A 43 1.18 10.88 -5.92
C ILE A 43 1.78 9.91 -4.90
N CYS A 44 2.81 10.36 -4.19
CA CYS A 44 3.45 9.60 -3.13
C CYS A 44 3.13 10.25 -1.79
N VAL A 45 2.24 9.62 -1.02
CA VAL A 45 1.94 10.04 0.35
C VAL A 45 2.94 9.40 1.30
N ASP A 46 3.50 10.19 2.20
CA ASP A 46 4.50 9.72 3.15
C ASP A 46 3.83 9.24 4.45
N TYR A 47 3.75 7.92 4.57
CA TYR A 47 3.18 7.21 5.71
C TYR A 47 4.23 6.78 6.74
N ARG A 48 5.46 7.34 6.78
CA ARG A 48 6.50 6.89 7.74
C ARG A 48 6.03 6.83 9.19
N ASN A 49 5.42 7.90 9.70
CA ASN A 49 4.91 7.95 11.07
C ASN A 49 3.78 6.92 11.30
N LEU A 50 2.89 6.77 10.32
CA LEU A 50 1.80 5.79 10.37
C LEU A 50 2.34 4.35 10.34
N ASN A 51 3.37 4.11 9.53
CA ASN A 51 4.04 2.83 9.39
C ASN A 51 4.76 2.42 10.68
N GLU A 52 5.38 3.36 11.40
CA GLU A 52 6.01 3.10 12.70
C GLU A 52 4.99 2.67 13.76
N ALA A 53 3.82 3.32 13.75
CA ALA A 53 2.70 3.05 14.62
C ALA A 53 2.00 1.71 14.31
N SER A 54 2.11 1.22 13.07
CA SER A 54 1.51 -0.06 12.68
C SER A 54 2.46 -1.24 12.99
N PRO A 55 1.96 -2.34 13.59
CA PRO A 55 2.72 -3.56 13.74
C PRO A 55 3.01 -4.16 12.35
N LYS A 56 4.17 -4.81 12.21
CA LYS A 56 4.55 -5.46 10.96
C LYS A 56 3.73 -6.75 10.82
N ASP A 57 3.16 -6.97 9.65
CA ASP A 57 2.52 -8.24 9.33
C ASP A 57 3.58 -9.31 9.01
N GLU A 58 3.49 -10.45 9.66
CA GLU A 58 4.40 -11.59 9.49
C GLU A 58 3.72 -12.66 8.62
N TYR A 59 3.40 -12.30 7.38
CA TYR A 59 2.95 -13.28 6.42
C TYR A 59 4.15 -14.14 5.96
N PRO A 60 4.10 -15.48 6.12
CA PRO A 60 5.20 -16.34 5.68
C PRO A 60 5.24 -16.35 4.15
N MET A 61 6.22 -15.64 3.60
CA MET A 61 6.51 -15.70 2.17
C MET A 61 7.20 -17.02 1.85
N PRO A 62 6.67 -17.81 0.90
CA PRO A 62 7.35 -19.02 0.45
C PRO A 62 8.72 -18.67 -0.14
N MET A 63 9.71 -19.54 0.08
CA MET A 63 11.02 -19.40 -0.55
C MET A 63 10.86 -19.47 -2.07
N ALA A 64 11.51 -18.55 -2.78
CA ALA A 64 11.43 -18.50 -4.25
C ALA A 64 11.82 -19.84 -4.89
N ASP A 65 12.87 -20.49 -4.38
CA ASP A 65 13.35 -21.79 -4.88
C ASP A 65 12.28 -22.88 -4.75
N MET A 66 11.52 -22.92 -3.65
CA MET A 66 10.42 -23.87 -3.47
C MET A 66 9.28 -23.63 -4.48
N LEU A 67 8.98 -22.37 -4.79
CA LEU A 67 7.98 -22.03 -5.80
C LEU A 67 8.44 -22.45 -7.20
N ILE A 68 9.73 -22.27 -7.52
CA ILE A 68 10.32 -22.64 -8.80
C ILE A 68 10.31 -24.17 -8.97
N ASP A 69 10.76 -24.90 -7.96
CA ASP A 69 10.77 -26.37 -7.98
C ASP A 69 9.35 -26.95 -8.13
N GLY A 70 8.36 -26.36 -7.44
CA GLY A 70 6.96 -26.75 -7.60
C GLY A 70 6.40 -26.49 -9.00
N ALA A 71 6.93 -25.48 -9.71
CA ALA A 71 6.53 -25.15 -11.07
C ALA A 71 7.28 -25.96 -12.15
N ALA A 72 8.47 -26.49 -11.85
CA ALA A 72 9.42 -27.07 -12.81
C ALA A 72 8.90 -28.31 -13.56
N HIS A 73 7.89 -29.01 -13.03
CA HIS A 73 7.32 -30.22 -13.64
C HIS A 73 6.10 -29.96 -14.54
N ASN A 74 5.74 -28.71 -14.79
CA ASN A 74 4.58 -28.37 -15.63
C ASN A 74 5.00 -28.20 -17.10
N HIS A 75 4.24 -28.80 -18.02
CA HIS A 75 4.49 -28.69 -19.47
C HIS A 75 4.20 -27.29 -20.05
N MET A 76 3.42 -26.47 -19.35
CA MET A 76 3.04 -25.13 -19.79
C MET A 76 2.88 -24.21 -18.56
N LEU A 77 3.42 -22.99 -18.66
CA LEU A 77 3.32 -21.95 -17.62
C LEU A 77 2.75 -20.67 -18.24
N SER A 78 1.85 -20.01 -17.52
CA SER A 78 1.33 -18.69 -17.88
C SER A 78 1.61 -17.70 -16.73
N PHE A 79 2.07 -16.50 -17.09
CA PHE A 79 2.33 -15.42 -16.14
C PHE A 79 1.19 -14.42 -16.19
N MET A 80 0.60 -14.12 -15.03
CA MET A 80 -0.43 -13.10 -14.87
C MET A 80 0.07 -12.05 -13.89
N ASP A 81 -0.07 -10.77 -14.24
CA ASP A 81 0.30 -9.65 -13.37
C ASP A 81 -0.93 -8.83 -12.97
N GLY A 82 -1.03 -8.54 -11.68
CA GLY A 82 -2.05 -7.69 -11.10
C GLY A 82 -1.64 -6.22 -11.20
N ASN A 83 -1.75 -5.62 -12.39
CA ASN A 83 -1.31 -4.25 -12.71
C ASN A 83 -1.85 -3.14 -11.75
N ALA A 84 -2.88 -3.42 -10.94
CA ALA A 84 -3.43 -2.50 -9.95
C ALA A 84 -3.71 -3.15 -8.58
N GLY A 85 -3.01 -4.23 -8.21
CA GLY A 85 -3.34 -5.06 -7.05
C GLY A 85 -3.59 -4.29 -5.75
N TYR A 86 -2.74 -3.32 -5.41
CA TYR A 86 -2.91 -2.48 -4.22
C TYR A 86 -4.23 -1.69 -4.25
N ASN A 87 -4.53 -1.03 -5.37
CA ASN A 87 -5.71 -0.19 -5.51
C ASN A 87 -7.02 -1.00 -5.67
N GLN A 88 -6.94 -2.33 -5.70
CA GLN A 88 -8.11 -3.21 -5.75
C GLN A 88 -8.55 -3.66 -4.35
N ILE A 89 -7.65 -3.66 -3.37
CA ILE A 89 -7.98 -4.05 -1.99
C ILE A 89 -8.60 -2.86 -1.27
N MET A 90 -9.81 -3.06 -0.75
CA MET A 90 -10.53 -2.02 -0.01
C MET A 90 -9.92 -1.82 1.38
N MET A 91 -9.87 -0.58 1.85
CA MET A 91 -9.62 -0.28 3.26
C MET A 91 -10.82 -0.70 4.10
N ALA A 92 -10.56 -1.26 5.28
CA ALA A 92 -11.58 -1.42 6.32
C ALA A 92 -12.17 -0.05 6.68
N GLU A 93 -13.51 0.03 6.79
CA GLU A 93 -14.21 1.32 6.98
C GLU A 93 -13.70 2.12 8.18
N GLN A 94 -13.35 1.40 9.25
CA GLN A 94 -12.84 1.98 10.49
C GLN A 94 -11.45 2.58 10.32
N ASP A 95 -10.69 2.21 9.29
CA ASP A 95 -9.29 2.59 9.10
C ASP A 95 -9.08 3.60 7.98
N ILE A 96 -10.12 3.92 7.19
CA ILE A 96 -10.05 4.88 6.07
C ILE A 96 -9.48 6.23 6.54
N HIS A 97 -10.02 6.76 7.63
CA HIS A 97 -9.61 8.06 8.19
C HIS A 97 -8.13 8.12 8.61
N LYS A 98 -7.49 6.98 8.90
CA LYS A 98 -6.06 6.91 9.26
C LYS A 98 -5.15 7.18 8.07
N THR A 99 -5.66 7.03 6.85
CA THR A 99 -4.92 7.24 5.59
C THR A 99 -5.06 8.66 5.05
N ALA A 100 -5.69 9.56 5.82
CA ALA A 100 -5.93 10.94 5.44
C ALA A 100 -4.65 11.70 5.05
N PHE A 101 -4.70 12.44 3.96
CA PHE A 101 -3.60 13.27 3.46
C PHE A 101 -4.11 14.62 2.96
N MET A 102 -3.21 15.60 2.87
CA MET A 102 -3.54 16.93 2.34
C MET A 102 -2.88 17.13 0.97
N CYS A 103 -3.68 17.50 -0.03
CA CYS A 103 -3.19 17.91 -1.34
C CYS A 103 -2.66 19.36 -1.29
N PRO A 104 -1.43 19.61 -1.76
CA PRO A 104 -0.93 20.97 -1.91
C PRO A 104 -1.80 21.77 -2.88
N GLY A 105 -2.13 23.02 -2.52
CA GLY A 105 -3.01 23.88 -3.32
C GLY A 105 -4.52 23.67 -3.13
N HIS A 106 -4.96 22.68 -2.34
CA HIS A 106 -6.36 22.50 -1.98
C HIS A 106 -6.60 22.77 -0.49
N ILE A 107 -7.80 23.24 -0.15
CA ILE A 107 -8.26 23.44 1.22
C ILE A 107 -9.13 22.23 1.58
N GLY A 108 -8.49 21.12 1.97
CA GLY A 108 -9.19 19.89 2.32
C GLY A 108 -8.24 18.72 2.61
N ALA A 109 -8.75 17.76 3.39
CA ALA A 109 -8.12 16.47 3.57
C ALA A 109 -8.83 15.44 2.67
N PHE A 110 -8.06 14.55 2.08
CA PHE A 110 -8.54 13.43 1.27
C PHE A 110 -8.19 12.13 1.98
N GLU A 111 -9.04 11.13 1.83
CA GLU A 111 -8.87 9.81 2.44
C GLU A 111 -8.88 8.74 1.35
N TYR A 112 -8.16 7.64 1.57
CA TYR A 112 -8.12 6.53 0.64
C TYR A 112 -9.15 5.46 1.03
N THR A 113 -10.06 5.14 0.11
CA THR A 113 -11.03 4.05 0.27
C THR A 113 -10.44 2.68 -0.12
N VAL A 114 -9.39 2.69 -0.93
CA VAL A 114 -8.59 1.52 -1.34
C VAL A 114 -7.20 1.63 -0.76
N MET A 115 -6.50 0.51 -0.60
CA MET A 115 -5.17 0.49 0.01
C MET A 115 -4.17 1.39 -0.77
N PRO A 116 -3.67 2.48 -0.16
CA PRO A 116 -2.72 3.36 -0.83
C PRO A 116 -1.32 2.76 -0.86
N PHE A 117 -0.54 3.21 -1.83
CA PHE A 117 0.88 2.90 -1.90
C PHE A 117 1.65 3.55 -0.74
N GLY A 118 2.68 2.87 -0.24
CA GLY A 118 3.56 3.38 0.82
C GLY A 118 3.20 2.96 2.25
N LEU A 119 2.12 2.19 2.45
CA LEU A 119 1.85 1.53 3.74
C LEU A 119 2.78 0.33 3.93
N ARG A 120 3.23 0.12 5.16
CA ARG A 120 4.18 -0.96 5.53
C ARG A 120 3.64 -2.35 5.19
N ASN A 121 2.34 -2.56 5.39
CA ASN A 121 1.69 -3.86 5.21
C ASN A 121 0.87 -3.91 3.91
N ALA A 122 1.17 -3.03 2.93
CA ALA A 122 0.46 -3.03 1.65
C ALA A 122 0.84 -4.22 0.76
N GLY A 123 2.00 -4.83 0.98
CA GLY A 123 2.50 -5.97 0.21
C GLY A 123 3.14 -7.00 1.13
N PRO A 124 3.54 -8.15 0.57
CA PRO A 124 4.23 -9.18 1.34
C PRO A 124 5.50 -8.62 2.01
N PRO A 125 5.82 -9.05 3.24
CA PRO A 125 6.98 -8.55 3.94
C PRO A 125 8.24 -8.89 3.15
N THR A 126 8.94 -7.89 2.63
CA THR A 126 10.30 -8.07 2.16
C THR A 126 11.18 -8.30 3.39
N LYS A 127 11.73 -9.51 3.53
CA LYS A 127 12.87 -9.70 4.44
C LYS A 127 14.00 -8.84 3.86
N GLY A 128 14.48 -7.88 4.63
CA GLY A 128 15.79 -7.28 4.37
C GLY A 128 16.81 -8.42 4.42
N GLN A 129 17.48 -8.63 3.30
CA GLN A 129 18.78 -9.29 3.30
C GLN A 129 19.80 -8.35 3.95
#